data_AF-A0AAV1MCH0-F1
#
_entry.id   AF-A0AAV1MCH0-F1
#
_cell.length_a   1.000
_cell.length_b   1.000
_cell.length_c   1.000
_cell.angle_alpha   90.00
_cell.angle_beta   90.00
_cell.angle_gamma   90.00
#
_symmetry.space_group_name_H-M   'P 1'
#
loop_
_entity.id
_entity.type
_entity.pdbx_description
1 polymer ?
#
loop_
_entity_poly.entity_id
_entity_poly.type
_entity_poly.pdbx_seq_one_letter_code
_entity_poly.pdbx_strand_id
1 'polypeptide(L)'
;MRPYPGNQDISNEEKKIFNYRLRRARRVCKNAFGILARRFRIYQRRLSLTPEHVNIVVAATVALHNFLRNSKTYCSEEDLRENVNHGLVDLFQIGGNASQAVFEIREKFKTYFLSNAGSVPWQTNIVRRGFQHHSL
;
A
#
# COMPACT_ATOMS: atom_id res chain seq x y z
N MET A 1 9.35 -1.91 -4.36
CA MET A 1 10.27 -2.37 -3.30
C MET A 1 9.96 -3.81 -2.91
N ARG A 2 10.97 -4.70 -2.85
CA ARG A 2 10.80 -6.13 -2.54
C ARG A 2 10.85 -6.36 -1.02
N PRO A 3 9.95 -7.18 -0.44
CA PRO A 3 10.06 -7.57 0.96
C PRO A 3 11.29 -8.46 1.17
N TYR A 4 11.73 -8.62 2.43
CA TYR A 4 12.64 -9.72 2.76
C TYR A 4 11.91 -11.07 2.55
N PRO A 5 12.61 -12.10 2.07
CA PRO A 5 12.02 -13.42 1.85
C PRO A 5 11.62 -14.07 3.18
N GLY A 6 10.54 -14.86 3.17
CA GLY A 6 9.95 -15.44 4.39
C GLY A 6 10.94 -16.18 5.29
N ASN A 7 11.87 -16.94 4.70
CA ASN A 7 12.88 -17.69 5.45
C ASN A 7 13.86 -16.79 6.23
N GLN A 8 14.08 -15.54 5.78
CA GLN A 8 14.97 -14.59 6.45
C GLN A 8 14.28 -13.75 7.52
N ASP A 9 12.95 -13.73 7.52
CA ASP A 9 12.14 -12.98 8.46
C ASP A 9 11.80 -13.76 9.71
N ILE A 10 11.70 -15.09 9.63
CA ILE A 10 11.19 -15.94 10.73
C ILE A 10 11.98 -15.71 12.04
N SER A 11 13.29 -15.51 11.94
CA SER A 11 14.19 -15.32 13.09
C SER A 11 14.58 -13.85 13.35
N ASN A 12 14.28 -12.90 12.46
CA ASN A 12 14.74 -11.51 12.57
C ASN A 12 13.57 -10.52 12.75
N GLU A 13 13.42 -9.98 13.96
CA GLU A 13 12.35 -9.04 14.33
C GLU A 13 12.40 -7.74 13.51
N GLU A 14 13.58 -7.22 13.20
CA GLU A 14 13.76 -6.01 12.41
C GLU A 14 13.20 -6.16 10.99
N LYS A 15 13.51 -7.29 10.34
CA LYS A 15 13.02 -7.58 8.99
C LYS A 15 11.51 -7.79 8.99
N LYS A 16 10.94 -8.41 10.04
CA LYS A 16 9.49 -8.52 10.23
C LYS A 16 8.83 -7.15 10.37
N ILE A 17 9.40 -6.24 11.16
CA ILE A 17 8.91 -4.85 11.30
C ILE A 17 8.90 -4.15 9.95
N PHE A 18 9.99 -4.23 9.20
CA PHE A 18 10.07 -3.65 7.87
C PHE A 18 9.01 -4.23 6.93
N ASN A 19 8.88 -5.55 6.85
CA ASN A 19 7.91 -6.22 5.98
C ASN A 19 6.46 -5.93 6.39
N TYR A 20 6.18 -5.77 7.69
CA TYR A 20 4.88 -5.30 8.19
C TYR A 20 4.58 -3.88 7.71
N ARG A 21 5.51 -2.93 7.92
CA ARG A 21 5.38 -1.53 7.50
C ARG A 21 5.16 -1.42 6.00
N LEU A 22 5.92 -2.18 5.20
CA LEU A 22 5.79 -2.23 3.75
C LEU A 22 4.41 -2.74 3.32
N ARG A 23 3.90 -3.82 3.94
CA ARG A 23 2.54 -4.31 3.68
C ARG A 23 1.49 -3.27 4.03
N ARG A 24 1.61 -2.61 5.18
CA ARG A 24 0.69 -1.55 5.61
C ARG A 24 0.67 -0.39 4.62
N ALA A 25 1.83 0.10 4.18
CA ALA A 25 1.94 1.16 3.18
C ALA A 25 1.28 0.76 1.85
N ARG A 26 1.55 -0.46 1.35
CA ARG A 26 0.90 -0.97 0.14
C ARG A 26 -0.61 -1.05 0.29
N ARG A 27 -1.12 -1.51 1.43
CA ARG A 27 -2.56 -1.60 1.70
C ARG A 27 -3.24 -0.23 1.61
N VAL A 28 -2.62 0.81 2.17
CA VAL A 28 -3.12 2.19 2.08
C VAL A 28 -3.20 2.65 0.62
N CYS A 29 -2.11 2.50 -0.15
CA CYS A 29 -2.12 2.89 -1.56
C CYS A 29 -3.18 2.11 -2.36
N LYS A 30 -3.24 0.80 -2.15
CA LYS A 30 -4.20 -0.11 -2.80
C LYS A 30 -5.64 0.29 -2.53
N ASN A 31 -5.98 0.60 -1.28
CA ASN A 31 -7.32 1.05 -0.92
C ASN A 31 -7.66 2.40 -1.58
N ALA A 32 -6.73 3.36 -1.58
CA ALA A 32 -6.93 4.66 -2.22
C ALA A 32 -7.18 4.51 -3.74
N PHE A 33 -6.34 3.74 -4.45
CA PHE A 33 -6.55 3.48 -5.87
C PHE A 33 -7.78 2.62 -6.14
N GLY A 34 -8.18 1.74 -5.23
CA GLY A 34 -9.45 0.99 -5.32
C GLY A 34 -10.66 1.92 -5.34
N ILE A 35 -10.69 2.92 -4.46
CA ILE A 35 -11.73 3.97 -4.45
C ILE A 35 -11.73 4.71 -5.78
N LEU A 36 -10.56 5.18 -6.24
CA LEU A 36 -10.44 5.90 -7.50
C LEU A 36 -10.88 5.04 -8.70
N ALA A 37 -10.58 3.74 -8.73
CA ALA A 37 -10.93 2.85 -9.83
C ALA A 37 -12.42 2.48 -9.89
N ARG A 38 -13.08 2.42 -8.74
CA ARG A 38 -14.54 2.29 -8.66
C ARG A 38 -15.24 3.55 -9.19
N ARG A 39 -14.67 4.72 -8.92
CA ARG A 39 -15.26 6.02 -9.30
C ARG A 39 -14.96 6.46 -10.73
N PHE A 40 -13.73 6.24 -11.19
CA PHE A 40 -13.27 6.75 -12.47
C PHE A 40 -12.87 5.60 -13.39
N ARG A 41 -13.61 5.45 -14.49
CA ARG A 41 -13.38 4.42 -15.53
C ARG A 41 -11.97 4.43 -16.11
N ILE A 42 -11.26 5.56 -16.04
CA ILE A 42 -9.89 5.69 -16.55
C ILE A 42 -8.91 4.69 -15.91
N TYR A 43 -9.12 4.34 -14.63
CA TYR A 43 -8.28 3.37 -13.91
C TYR A 43 -8.66 1.90 -14.15
N GLN A 44 -9.78 1.63 -14.82
CA GLN A 44 -10.21 0.27 -15.16
C GLN A 44 -9.50 -0.26 -16.42
N ARG A 45 -8.71 0.59 -17.09
CA ARG A 45 -7.91 0.25 -18.26
C ARG A 45 -6.45 0.57 -17.99
N ARG A 46 -5.55 -0.04 -18.76
CA ARG A 46 -4.12 0.30 -18.72
C ARG A 46 -3.96 1.76 -19.14
N LEU A 47 -3.24 2.53 -18.34
CA LEU A 47 -2.90 3.92 -18.65
C LEU A 47 -1.72 3.94 -19.61
N SER A 48 -1.98 4.14 -20.90
CA SER A 48 -0.94 4.34 -21.92
C SER A 48 -0.46 5.80 -21.92
N LEU A 49 0.07 6.26 -20.79
CA LEU A 49 0.52 7.64 -20.56
C LEU A 49 1.97 7.64 -20.07
N THR A 50 2.69 8.75 -20.30
CA THR A 50 4.03 8.92 -19.71
C THR A 50 3.92 9.14 -18.19
N PRO A 51 4.95 8.81 -17.40
CA PRO A 51 4.91 8.96 -15.94
C PRO A 51 4.53 10.37 -15.47
N GLU A 52 4.94 11.40 -16.21
CA GLU A 52 4.62 12.80 -15.93
C GLU A 52 3.12 13.06 -16.02
N HIS A 53 2.48 12.57 -17.09
CA HIS A 53 1.04 12.72 -17.29
C HIS A 53 0.22 11.87 -16.32
N VAL A 54 0.70 10.68 -15.95
CA VAL A 54 0.03 9.84 -14.94
C VAL A 54 -0.08 10.58 -13.61
N ASN A 55 0.96 11.30 -13.18
CA ASN A 55 0.92 12.08 -11.95
C ASN A 55 -0.16 13.18 -11.99
N ILE A 56 -0.31 13.86 -13.13
CA ILE A 56 -1.34 14.88 -13.33
C ILE A 56 -2.74 14.26 -13.25
N VAL A 57 -2.96 13.12 -13.92
CA VAL A 57 -4.25 12.41 -13.90
C VAL A 57 -4.61 11.99 -12.47
N VAL A 58 -3.66 11.43 -11.72
CA VAL A 58 -3.87 11.03 -10.32
C VAL A 58 -4.24 12.25 -9.47
N ALA A 59 -3.48 13.35 -9.56
CA ALA A 59 -3.79 14.58 -8.81
C ALA A 59 -5.18 15.15 -9.17
N ALA A 60 -5.52 15.20 -10.46
CA ALA A 60 -6.80 15.72 -10.94
C ALA A 60 -7.99 14.87 -10.44
N THR A 61 -7.88 13.54 -10.51
CA THR A 61 -8.94 12.64 -10.02
C THR A 61 -9.10 12.68 -8.51
N VAL A 62 -8.01 12.85 -7.74
CA VAL A 62 -8.07 13.05 -6.28
C VAL A 62 -8.75 14.38 -5.95
N ALA A 63 -8.37 15.47 -6.62
CA ALA A 63 -8.98 16.78 -6.42
C ALA A 63 -10.49 16.75 -6.76
N LEU A 64 -10.84 16.12 -7.88
CA LEU A 64 -12.24 15.94 -8.30
C LEU A 64 -13.02 15.06 -7.33
N HIS A 65 -12.43 13.97 -6.85
CA HIS A 65 -13.05 13.11 -5.84
C HIS A 65 -13.36 13.89 -4.55
N ASN A 66 -12.40 14.68 -4.08
CA ASN A 66 -12.56 15.50 -2.88
C ASN A 66 -13.63 16.58 -3.07
N PHE A 67 -13.65 17.25 -4.22
CA PHE A 67 -14.66 18.25 -4.57
C PHE A 67 -16.08 17.67 -4.57
N LEU A 68 -16.24 16.47 -5.15
CA LEU A 68 -17.53 15.83 -5.29
C LEU A 68 -17.97 15.02 -4.05
N ARG A 69 -17.08 14.80 -3.06
CA ARG A 69 -17.34 13.95 -1.88
C ARG A 69 -18.59 14.32 -1.09
N ASN A 70 -18.96 15.60 -1.06
CA ASN A 70 -20.12 16.10 -0.33
C ASN A 70 -21.38 16.23 -1.20
N SER A 71 -21.31 15.88 -2.49
CA SER A 71 -22.47 15.85 -3.37
C SER A 71 -23.24 14.54 -3.18
N LYS A 72 -24.54 14.65 -2.87
CA LYS A 72 -25.46 13.52 -2.70
C LYS A 72 -25.56 12.64 -3.95
N THR A 73 -25.19 13.15 -5.12
CA THR A 73 -25.21 12.42 -6.40
C THR A 73 -23.94 11.61 -6.63
N TYR A 74 -22.85 11.88 -5.90
CA TYR A 74 -21.51 11.31 -6.15
C TYR A 74 -21.08 10.27 -5.13
N CYS A 75 -21.62 10.32 -3.91
CA CYS A 75 -21.38 9.34 -2.86
C CYS A 75 -22.73 8.83 -2.32
N SER A 76 -23.16 7.62 -2.69
CA SER A 76 -24.25 6.97 -1.95
C SER A 76 -23.71 6.45 -0.62
N GLU A 77 -24.56 6.39 0.41
CA GLU A 77 -24.24 5.82 1.72
C GLU A 77 -23.70 4.37 1.61
N GLU A 78 -24.04 3.64 0.55
CA GLU A 78 -23.54 2.28 0.30
C GLU A 78 -22.05 2.26 -0.08
N ASP A 79 -21.56 3.25 -0.82
CA ASP A 79 -20.15 3.32 -1.21
C ASP A 79 -19.21 3.57 -0.02
N LEU A 80 -19.72 4.17 1.06
CA LEU A 80 -18.98 4.35 2.31
C LEU A 80 -18.92 3.05 3.12
N ARG A 81 -19.97 2.21 3.04
CA ARG A 81 -20.13 0.95 3.78
C ARG A 81 -19.42 -0.23 3.12
N GLU A 82 -19.30 -0.26 1.79
CA GLU A 82 -18.66 -1.37 1.05
C GLU A 82 -17.11 -1.33 1.05
N ASN A 83 -16.48 -0.31 1.62
CA ASN A 83 -15.01 -0.18 1.72
C ASN A 83 -14.32 -1.29 2.55
N VAL A 84 -15.07 -2.26 3.08
CA VAL A 84 -14.55 -3.29 3.98
C VAL A 84 -14.22 -4.61 3.26
N ASN A 85 -14.88 -4.96 2.15
CA ASN A 85 -14.94 -6.38 1.74
C ASN A 85 -14.43 -6.75 0.33
N HIS A 86 -14.05 -5.79 -0.52
CA HIS A 86 -13.44 -6.10 -1.82
C HIS A 86 -12.09 -5.39 -1.98
N GLY A 87 -11.14 -5.75 -1.12
CA GLY A 87 -9.75 -5.36 -1.33
C GLY A 87 -9.25 -5.96 -2.64
N LEU A 88 -8.49 -5.19 -3.42
CA LEU A 88 -7.74 -5.73 -4.56
C LEU A 88 -6.97 -7.00 -4.12
N VAL A 89 -6.65 -7.92 -5.01
CA VAL A 89 -5.82 -9.09 -4.65
C VAL A 89 -4.40 -8.62 -4.34
N ASP A 90 -3.68 -9.28 -3.43
CA ASP A 90 -2.26 -8.96 -3.22
C ASP A 90 -1.49 -9.14 -4.52
N LEU A 91 -0.69 -8.12 -4.87
CA LEU A 91 0.17 -8.21 -6.04
C LEU A 91 1.11 -9.39 -5.84
N PHE A 92 1.01 -10.38 -6.73
CA PHE A 92 1.95 -11.48 -6.80
C PHE A 92 3.37 -10.93 -6.89
N GLN A 93 4.31 -11.64 -6.29
CA GLN A 93 5.71 -11.24 -6.30
C GLN A 93 6.22 -11.25 -7.76
N ILE A 94 6.29 -10.08 -8.38
CA ILE A 94 6.81 -9.96 -9.75
C ILE A 94 8.31 -10.30 -9.70
N GLY A 95 8.65 -11.46 -10.28
CA GLY A 95 10.02 -11.96 -10.37
C GLY A 95 10.88 -11.08 -11.29
N GLY A 96 12.15 -10.92 -10.90
CA GLY A 96 13.16 -10.18 -11.63
C GLY A 96 14.43 -10.03 -10.79
N ASN A 97 15.60 -10.00 -11.44
CA ASN A 97 16.86 -9.72 -10.76
C ASN A 97 16.84 -8.25 -10.31
N ALA A 98 16.71 -8.03 -9.00
CA ALA A 98 16.79 -6.70 -8.43
C ALA A 98 18.25 -6.25 -8.39
N SER A 99 18.53 -5.03 -8.84
CA SER A 99 19.86 -4.45 -8.73
C SER A 99 20.25 -4.24 -7.25
N GLN A 100 21.55 -4.19 -6.97
CA GLN A 100 22.08 -4.00 -5.63
C GLN A 100 21.56 -2.72 -4.96
N ALA A 101 21.35 -1.66 -5.74
CA ALA A 101 20.73 -0.41 -5.29
C ALA A 101 19.33 -0.59 -4.67
N VAL A 102 18.52 -1.54 -5.15
CA VAL A 102 17.19 -1.82 -4.58
C VAL A 102 17.31 -2.40 -3.18
N PHE A 103 18.34 -3.22 -2.93
CA PHE A 103 18.60 -3.75 -1.60
C PHE A 103 19.10 -2.66 -0.65
N GLU A 104 19.95 -1.75 -1.11
CA GLU A 104 20.40 -0.60 -0.32
C GLU A 104 19.25 0.31 0.11
N ILE A 105 18.33 0.63 -0.80
CA ILE A 105 17.13 1.41 -0.47
C ILE A 105 16.30 0.69 0.60
N ARG A 106 16.13 -0.63 0.47
CA ARG A 106 15.43 -1.44 1.47
C ARG A 106 16.11 -1.37 2.84
N GLU A 107 17.44 -1.52 2.89
CA GLU A 107 18.19 -1.39 4.14
C GLU A 107 18.06 0.00 4.74
N LYS A 108 18.14 1.08 3.94
CA LYS A 108 17.91 2.46 4.41
C LYS A 108 16.55 2.62 5.09
N PHE A 109 15.48 2.11 4.47
CA PHE A 109 14.15 2.14 5.07
C PHE A 109 14.05 1.29 6.33
N LYS A 110 14.66 0.09 6.35
CA LYS A 110 14.70 -0.77 7.55
C LYS A 110 15.36 -0.01 8.70
N THR A 111 16.56 0.54 8.49
CA THR A 111 17.30 1.32 9.50
C THR A 111 16.48 2.51 9.99
N TYR A 112 15.83 3.24 9.08
CA TYR A 112 14.95 4.35 9.46
C TYR A 112 13.79 3.90 10.35
N PHE A 113 13.07 2.83 10.00
CA PHE A 113 11.92 2.35 10.80
C PHE A 113 12.29 1.82 12.20
N LEU A 114 13.57 1.50 12.41
CA LEU A 114 14.12 1.08 13.70
C LEU A 114 14.74 2.23 14.49
N SER A 115 15.11 3.32 13.82
CA SER A 115 15.63 4.53 14.47
C SER A 115 14.59 5.16 15.40
N ASN A 116 15.04 5.94 16.38
CA ASN A 116 14.14 6.65 17.30
C ASN A 116 13.10 7.52 16.57
N ALA A 117 13.51 8.21 15.49
CA ALA A 117 12.64 9.09 14.72
C ALA A 117 11.60 8.32 13.88
N GLY A 118 11.99 7.17 13.33
CA GLY A 118 11.12 6.39 12.47
C GLY A 118 10.26 5.37 13.22
N SER A 119 10.68 4.91 14.40
CA SER A 119 10.01 3.84 15.16
C SER A 119 8.62 4.24 15.62
N VAL A 120 7.72 3.25 15.74
CA VAL A 120 6.35 3.46 16.21
C VAL A 120 6.01 2.47 17.31
N PRO A 121 5.29 2.87 18.39
CA PRO A 121 5.11 2.01 19.57
C PRO A 121 4.43 0.67 19.27
N TRP A 122 3.56 0.61 18.27
CA TRP A 122 2.79 -0.57 17.94
C TRP A 122 3.55 -1.61 17.08
N GLN A 123 4.68 -1.25 16.45
CA GLN A 123 5.29 -2.14 15.44
C GLN A 123 5.82 -3.44 16.04
N THR A 124 6.40 -3.36 17.24
CA THR A 124 6.99 -4.49 17.95
C THR A 124 5.91 -5.44 18.45
N ASN A 125 4.82 -4.90 19.00
CA ASN A 125 3.71 -5.69 19.51
C ASN A 125 3.01 -6.50 18.42
N ILE A 126 2.80 -5.91 17.24
CA ILE A 126 2.13 -6.60 16.12
C ILE A 126 3.01 -7.71 15.55
N VAL A 127 4.32 -7.50 15.47
CA VAL A 127 5.26 -8.50 14.98
C VAL A 127 5.40 -9.68 15.95
N ARG A 128 5.41 -9.41 17.26
CA ARG A 128 5.54 -10.43 18.31
C ARG A 128 4.29 -11.27 18.52
N ARG A 129 3.09 -10.69 18.33
CA ARG A 129 1.81 -11.42 18.43
C ARG A 129 1.61 -12.46 17.33
N GLY A 130 2.44 -12.44 16.29
CA GLY A 130 2.24 -13.25 15.10
C GLY A 130 1.09 -12.71 14.25
N PHE A 131 1.21 -12.84 12.93
CA PHE A 131 0.09 -12.62 12.02
C PHE A 131 -0.95 -13.73 12.26
N GLN A 132 -1.84 -13.55 13.23
CA GLN A 132 -3.12 -14.25 13.20
C GLN A 132 -3.85 -13.72 11.95
N HIS A 133 -3.74 -14.48 10.86
CA HIS A 133 -4.59 -14.32 9.69
C HIS A 133 -6.05 -14.45 10.17
N HIS A 134 -6.73 -13.31 10.30
CA HIS A 134 -8.17 -13.33 10.12
C HIS A 134 -8.41 -13.56 8.63
N SER A 135 -8.70 -14.82 8.33
CA SER A 135 -9.45 -15.24 7.15
C SER A 135 -10.75 -14.43 7.10
N LEU A 136 -10.89 -13.60 6.08
CA LEU A 136 -12.15 -13.13 5.52
C LEU A 136 -11.98 -13.15 4.01
#